data_AF-A0A077ZUA7-F1
#
_entry.id   AF-A0A077ZUA7-F1
#
_cell.length_a   1.000
_cell.length_b   1.000
_cell.length_c   1.000
_cell.angle_alpha   90.00
_cell.angle_beta   90.00
_cell.angle_gamma   90.00
#
_symmetry.space_group_name_H-M   'P 1'
#
loop_
_entity.id
_entity.type
_entity.pdbx_description
1 polymer ?
#
loop_
_entity_poly.entity_id
_entity_poly.type
_entity_poly.pdbx_seq_one_letter_code
_entity_poly.pdbx_strand_id
1 'polypeptide(L)'
;MYNFISLYQQQETQSKQANMKLIRSFVFIHDDYLDLLNIYLDPIKNKLAVAFFAPQLSVNLRYSIFTVLDYSNQGRIMQEFRKIYSSANGYQFLFIRFKYSSLYEGLICGFIKGNQFSTSVALAISYPFPYYFDLASNAYSTVDINSVEIIELGQSVEALIKDSDQFTALPFYFGLKDQALKNDTYQLIQNTNRTLKIQQVNEKFEYLIGNPALFIRFQPCIYDQQCQDLIITYTISTENLKILPQFFRFVDDQLLLIVLTDDLSYSGDYLLTLTCSLVDEFSNSTSFYVNLAKSKEQNVYQPNYPPLFYLDPKNITLMAGSKLKLRLPDYFDPNPKDKVKISVQTLNKYPQFFQLLDGNFLEVNAGINELKTFQIIITLKDNNIRPLETQYLIYATFIPTDEGQMNNTNIKITNNTKIDIQKDLGLDSQIYVGKLSPQGIIIIQFEKPLNLTELVNYRSLVQLVQHSNQILKSIDNILL
;
A
#
# COMPACT_ATOMS: atom_id res chain seq x y z
N MET A 1 -4.57 16.67 -26.02
CA MET A 1 -5.96 17.15 -26.09
C MET A 1 -6.34 17.82 -24.78
N TYR A 2 -7.34 18.70 -24.79
CA TYR A 2 -7.73 19.50 -23.63
C TYR A 2 -9.17 19.25 -23.22
N ASN A 3 -9.41 18.94 -21.95
CA ASN A 3 -10.74 18.96 -21.34
C ASN A 3 -10.84 20.15 -20.39
N PHE A 4 -11.97 20.86 -20.44
CA PHE A 4 -12.20 22.07 -19.66
C PHE A 4 -13.34 21.86 -18.68
N ILE A 5 -13.09 22.08 -17.39
CA ILE A 5 -14.13 22.11 -16.36
C ILE A 5 -14.10 23.48 -15.70
N SER A 6 -15.26 24.12 -15.55
CA SER A 6 -15.38 25.43 -14.90
C SER A 6 -16.41 25.35 -13.78
N LEU A 7 -16.03 25.82 -12.59
CA LEU A 7 -16.89 25.89 -11.41
C LEU A 7 -17.42 27.30 -11.26
N TYR A 8 -18.75 27.44 -11.25
CA TYR A 8 -19.42 28.72 -11.07
C TYR A 8 -20.20 28.74 -9.75
N GLN A 9 -20.15 29.86 -9.05
CA GLN A 9 -20.98 30.15 -7.89
C GLN A 9 -22.11 31.08 -8.28
N GLN A 10 -23.35 30.64 -8.07
CA GLN A 10 -24.49 31.56 -8.16
C GLN A 10 -24.36 32.62 -7.08
N GLN A 11 -24.38 33.89 -7.49
CA GLN A 11 -24.47 35.03 -6.59
C GLN A 11 -25.94 35.25 -6.23
N GLU A 12 -26.21 35.56 -4.96
CA GLU A 12 -27.56 35.93 -4.55
C GLU A 12 -28.02 37.17 -5.32
N THR A 13 -29.08 37.01 -6.11
CA THR A 13 -29.73 38.11 -6.81
C THR A 13 -31.21 38.12 -6.46
N GLN A 14 -31.73 39.32 -6.16
CA GLN A 14 -33.17 39.54 -5.95
C GLN A 14 -33.97 39.55 -7.27
N SER A 15 -33.31 39.34 -8.42
CA SER A 15 -33.93 39.33 -9.75
C SER A 15 -34.10 37.90 -10.27
N LYS A 16 -35.01 37.71 -11.25
CA LYS A 16 -35.20 36.42 -11.96
C LYS A 16 -33.99 35.98 -12.81
N GLN A 17 -32.88 36.71 -12.77
CA GLN A 17 -31.65 36.39 -13.49
C GLN A 17 -30.60 35.91 -12.49
N ALA A 18 -30.04 34.72 -12.73
CA ALA A 18 -28.95 34.18 -11.93
C ALA A 18 -27.63 34.80 -12.40
N ASN A 19 -27.00 35.59 -11.54
CA ASN A 19 -25.61 36.02 -11.76
C ASN A 19 -24.68 34.88 -11.31
N MET A 20 -23.74 34.49 -12.18
CA MET A 20 -22.81 33.40 -11.92
C MET A 20 -21.38 33.95 -11.86
N LYS A 21 -20.65 33.65 -10.80
CA LYS A 21 -19.23 34.00 -10.63
C LYS A 21 -18.37 32.77 -10.90
N LEU A 22 -17.45 32.85 -11.85
CA LEU A 22 -16.45 31.80 -12.05
C LEU A 22 -15.55 31.73 -10.81
N ILE A 23 -15.53 30.57 -10.14
CA ILE A 23 -14.70 30.30 -8.97
C ILE A 23 -13.34 29.78 -9.42
N ARG A 24 -13.35 28.77 -10.31
CA ARG A 24 -12.17 28.03 -10.77
C ARG A 24 -12.37 27.46 -12.15
N SER A 25 -11.27 27.34 -12.91
CA SER A 25 -11.22 26.55 -14.13
C SER A 25 -10.09 25.52 -14.06
N PHE A 26 -10.36 24.34 -14.62
CA PHE A 26 -9.43 23.22 -14.72
C PHE A 26 -9.24 22.88 -16.18
N VAL A 27 -7.98 22.82 -16.60
CA VAL A 27 -7.61 22.34 -17.93
C VAL A 27 -6.84 21.05 -17.76
N PHE A 28 -7.45 19.96 -18.22
CA PHE A 28 -6.87 18.63 -18.19
C PHE A 28 -6.13 18.37 -19.49
N ILE A 29 -4.83 18.10 -19.40
CA ILE A 29 -3.96 17.87 -20.55
C ILE A 29 -3.65 16.37 -20.64
N HIS A 30 -4.23 15.71 -21.63
CA HIS A 30 -4.05 14.28 -21.86
C HIS A 30 -3.59 13.98 -23.28
N ASP A 31 -2.84 12.89 -23.45
CA ASP A 31 -2.39 12.43 -24.76
C ASP A 31 -3.55 11.83 -25.58
N ASP A 32 -4.52 11.22 -24.90
CA ASP A 32 -5.70 10.61 -25.49
C ASP A 32 -6.92 11.55 -25.53
N TYR A 33 -7.87 11.23 -26.41
CA TYR A 33 -9.19 11.86 -26.38
C TYR A 33 -9.97 11.27 -25.21
N LEU A 34 -10.51 12.14 -24.36
CA LEU A 34 -11.22 11.76 -23.15
C LEU A 34 -12.58 12.47 -23.11
N ASP A 35 -13.64 11.70 -22.96
CA ASP A 35 -14.99 12.19 -22.67
C ASP A 35 -15.20 12.29 -21.17
N LEU A 36 -15.77 13.40 -20.70
CA LEU A 36 -16.17 13.56 -19.31
C LEU A 36 -17.37 12.64 -19.00
N LEU A 37 -17.19 11.72 -18.04
CA LEU A 37 -18.27 10.83 -17.58
C LEU A 37 -19.11 11.46 -16.47
N ASN A 38 -18.44 11.98 -15.43
CA ASN A 38 -19.11 12.50 -14.24
C ASN A 38 -18.19 13.42 -13.43
N ILE A 39 -18.82 14.28 -12.63
CA ILE A 39 -18.16 15.19 -11.71
C ILE A 39 -18.89 15.13 -10.36
N TYR A 40 -18.14 15.14 -9.26
CA TYR A 40 -18.67 15.36 -7.92
C TYR A 40 -17.91 16.49 -7.23
N LEU A 41 -18.65 17.46 -6.71
CA LEU A 41 -18.09 18.61 -5.99
C LEU A 41 -18.41 18.49 -4.50
N ASP A 42 -17.38 18.50 -3.66
CA ASP A 42 -17.50 18.65 -2.21
C ASP A 42 -17.01 20.05 -1.82
N PRO A 43 -17.92 21.03 -1.67
CA PRO A 43 -17.54 22.40 -1.37
C PRO A 43 -16.99 22.59 0.03
N ILE A 44 -17.33 21.69 0.97
CA ILE A 44 -16.87 21.75 2.36
C ILE A 44 -15.39 21.35 2.43
N LYS A 45 -15.00 20.33 1.66
CA LYS A 45 -13.61 19.84 1.62
C LYS A 45 -12.74 20.53 0.56
N ASN A 46 -13.30 21.44 -0.23
CA ASN A 46 -12.66 22.04 -1.39
C ASN A 46 -12.14 21.02 -2.41
N LYS A 47 -12.89 19.94 -2.64
CA LYS A 47 -12.48 18.85 -3.53
C LYS A 47 -13.45 18.65 -4.70
N LEU A 48 -12.87 18.24 -5.82
CA LEU A 48 -13.56 17.93 -7.07
C LEU A 48 -13.15 16.53 -7.53
N ALA A 49 -14.06 15.57 -7.50
CA ALA A 49 -13.84 14.28 -8.13
C ALA A 49 -14.27 14.33 -9.59
N VAL A 50 -13.43 13.85 -10.50
CA VAL A 50 -13.70 13.85 -11.94
C VAL A 50 -13.46 12.46 -12.49
N ALA A 51 -14.30 12.05 -13.44
CA ALA A 51 -14.17 10.78 -14.13
C ALA A 51 -14.21 11.03 -15.63
N PHE A 52 -13.24 10.45 -16.35
CA PHE A 52 -13.18 10.50 -17.81
C PHE A 52 -13.21 9.10 -18.40
N PHE A 53 -13.64 9.01 -19.65
CA PHE A 53 -13.63 7.83 -20.47
C PHE A 53 -12.84 8.08 -21.73
N ALA A 54 -11.94 7.17 -22.11
CA ALA A 54 -11.27 7.21 -23.40
C ALA A 54 -12.11 6.45 -24.45
N PRO A 55 -12.89 7.13 -25.32
CA PRO A 55 -13.57 6.44 -26.40
C PRO A 55 -12.58 5.97 -27.47
N GLN A 56 -12.96 4.89 -28.13
CA GLN A 56 -12.14 4.19 -29.11
C GLN A 56 -12.21 4.91 -30.46
N LEU A 57 -11.12 5.57 -30.88
CA LEU A 57 -10.99 6.03 -32.27
C LEU A 57 -10.13 5.10 -33.15
N SER A 58 -9.29 4.23 -32.59
CA SER A 58 -8.67 3.11 -33.32
C SER A 58 -7.86 2.20 -32.37
N VAL A 59 -8.02 0.88 -32.52
CA VAL A 59 -7.22 -0.28 -32.01
C VAL A 59 -6.89 -0.41 -30.50
N ASN A 60 -6.91 0.65 -29.69
CA ASN A 60 -6.48 0.59 -28.29
C ASN A 60 -7.61 0.35 -27.28
N LEU A 61 -7.21 -0.24 -26.15
CA LEU A 61 -8.04 -0.58 -24.99
C LEU A 61 -8.84 0.63 -24.51
N ARG A 62 -10.16 0.49 -24.34
CA ARG A 62 -10.96 1.53 -23.67
C ARG A 62 -10.54 1.56 -22.20
N TYR A 63 -10.58 2.72 -21.59
CA TYR A 63 -10.33 2.82 -20.17
C TYR A 63 -11.11 3.98 -19.57
N SER A 64 -11.38 3.88 -18.28
CA SER A 64 -11.90 4.99 -17.51
C SER A 64 -10.80 5.48 -16.58
N ILE A 65 -10.66 6.79 -16.42
CA ILE A 65 -9.75 7.38 -15.43
C ILE A 65 -10.52 8.20 -14.41
N PHE A 66 -10.06 8.15 -13.17
CA PHE A 66 -10.70 8.78 -12.01
C PHE A 66 -9.66 9.51 -11.20
N THR A 67 -10.00 10.69 -10.70
CA THR A 67 -9.14 11.40 -9.75
C THR A 67 -9.96 12.33 -8.86
N VAL A 68 -9.36 12.72 -7.74
CA VAL A 68 -9.89 13.72 -6.82
C VAL A 68 -8.89 14.86 -6.74
N LEU A 69 -9.32 16.04 -7.17
CA LEU A 69 -8.56 17.27 -7.15
C LEU A 69 -8.90 18.07 -5.90
N ASP A 70 -7.90 18.73 -5.32
CA ASP A 70 -8.11 19.83 -4.40
C ASP A 70 -8.12 21.13 -5.21
N TYR A 71 -9.26 21.82 -5.24
CA TYR A 71 -9.38 23.06 -6.02
C TYR A 71 -8.98 24.33 -5.27
N SER A 72 -8.46 24.17 -4.04
CA SER A 72 -7.67 25.22 -3.38
C SER A 72 -6.28 25.38 -4.02
N ASN A 73 -5.76 24.34 -4.68
CA ASN A 73 -4.50 24.39 -5.42
C ASN A 73 -4.58 25.42 -6.57
N GLN A 74 -3.42 25.97 -6.94
CA GLN A 74 -3.27 26.92 -8.06
C GLN A 74 -2.06 26.55 -8.90
N GLY A 75 -2.13 26.88 -10.20
CA GLY A 75 -1.06 26.64 -11.15
C GLY A 75 -1.12 25.23 -11.76
N ARG A 76 0.00 24.84 -12.38
CA ARG A 76 0.18 23.57 -13.06
C ARG A 76 0.55 22.48 -12.06
N ILE A 77 -0.31 21.49 -11.88
CA ILE A 77 -0.03 20.34 -11.01
C ILE A 77 0.04 19.05 -11.81
N MET A 78 0.90 18.12 -11.36
CA MET A 78 0.91 16.76 -11.87
C MET A 78 -0.07 15.93 -11.03
N GLN A 79 -1.17 15.52 -11.64
CA GLN A 79 -2.22 14.78 -10.96
C GLN A 79 -2.13 13.29 -11.30
N GLU A 80 -2.25 12.46 -10.27
CA GLU A 80 -2.40 11.02 -10.41
C GLU A 80 -3.86 10.68 -10.74
N PHE A 81 -4.05 10.00 -11.86
CA PHE A 81 -5.29 9.39 -12.28
C PHE A 81 -5.21 7.89 -12.09
N ARG A 82 -6.25 7.31 -11.50
CA ARG A 82 -6.40 5.86 -11.47
C ARG A 82 -7.13 5.42 -12.72
N LYS A 83 -6.53 4.50 -13.46
CA LYS A 83 -7.10 3.96 -14.70
C LYS A 83 -7.84 2.67 -14.40
N ILE A 84 -8.87 2.33 -15.15
CA ILE A 84 -9.46 0.98 -15.19
C ILE A 84 -9.57 0.58 -16.66
N TYR A 85 -8.87 -0.47 -17.05
CA TYR A 85 -8.93 -1.00 -18.42
C TYR A 85 -10.24 -1.72 -18.70
N SER A 86 -10.72 -1.59 -19.93
CA SER A 86 -11.94 -2.21 -20.43
C SER A 86 -11.78 -3.69 -20.80
N SER A 87 -10.70 -4.37 -20.43
CA SER A 87 -10.56 -5.80 -20.70
C SER A 87 -9.55 -6.49 -19.80
N ALA A 88 -9.92 -7.67 -19.30
CA ALA A 88 -9.06 -8.60 -18.58
C ALA A 88 -9.48 -10.04 -18.89
N ASN A 89 -8.52 -10.97 -18.92
CA ASN A 89 -8.78 -12.42 -18.89
C ASN A 89 -9.82 -12.90 -19.94
N GLY A 90 -9.80 -12.34 -21.16
CA GLY A 90 -10.73 -12.71 -22.24
C GLY A 90 -12.12 -12.05 -22.17
N TYR A 91 -12.36 -11.19 -21.18
CA TYR A 91 -13.56 -10.38 -21.04
C TYR A 91 -13.29 -8.93 -21.37
N GLN A 92 -14.26 -8.29 -22.04
CA GLN A 92 -14.29 -6.87 -22.35
C GLN A 92 -15.36 -6.18 -21.51
N PHE A 93 -14.97 -5.21 -20.69
CA PHE A 93 -15.82 -4.33 -19.90
C PHE A 93 -16.16 -3.08 -20.70
N LEU A 94 -17.37 -3.00 -21.24
CA LEU A 94 -17.89 -1.81 -21.86
C LEU A 94 -18.47 -0.88 -20.80
N PHE A 95 -17.72 0.15 -20.39
CA PHE A 95 -18.23 1.21 -19.51
C PHE A 95 -19.19 2.12 -20.28
N ILE A 96 -20.33 2.42 -19.68
CA ILE A 96 -21.38 3.25 -20.29
C ILE A 96 -21.68 4.47 -19.43
N ARG A 97 -21.71 4.28 -18.10
CA ARG A 97 -22.08 5.34 -17.17
C ARG A 97 -21.21 5.26 -15.94
N PHE A 98 -20.94 6.42 -15.38
CA PHE A 98 -20.36 6.53 -14.06
C PHE A 98 -21.13 7.55 -13.23
N LYS A 99 -21.30 7.26 -11.94
CA LYS A 99 -21.93 8.18 -11.00
C LYS A 99 -21.20 8.13 -9.67
N TYR A 100 -20.65 9.26 -9.25
CA TYR A 100 -20.13 9.42 -7.89
C TYR A 100 -21.28 9.41 -6.87
N SER A 101 -21.11 8.69 -5.75
CA SER A 101 -21.93 8.78 -4.54
C SER A 101 -21.28 9.70 -3.49
N SER A 102 -19.94 9.75 -3.47
CA SER A 102 -19.14 10.65 -2.65
C SER A 102 -17.87 11.08 -3.41
N LEU A 103 -16.98 11.84 -2.77
CA LEU A 103 -15.66 12.16 -3.35
C LEU A 103 -14.84 10.94 -3.74
N TYR A 104 -15.02 9.86 -2.99
CA TYR A 104 -14.17 8.67 -3.09
C TYR A 104 -14.95 7.46 -3.55
N GLU A 105 -16.26 7.52 -3.64
CA GLU A 105 -17.08 6.38 -4.02
C GLU A 105 -17.92 6.69 -5.24
N GLY A 106 -18.07 5.71 -6.11
CA GLY A 106 -18.95 5.81 -7.25
C GLY A 106 -19.34 4.45 -7.81
N LEU A 107 -20.27 4.47 -8.75
CA LEU A 107 -20.77 3.30 -9.43
C LEU A 107 -20.46 3.41 -10.92
N ILE A 108 -19.63 2.50 -11.43
CA ILE A 108 -19.41 2.33 -12.86
C ILE A 108 -20.39 1.29 -13.38
N CYS A 109 -21.23 1.66 -14.35
CA CYS A 109 -22.17 0.76 -14.99
C CYS A 109 -21.75 0.49 -16.44
N GLY A 110 -21.99 -0.73 -16.89
CA GLY A 110 -21.57 -1.17 -18.21
C GLY A 110 -22.04 -2.57 -18.56
N PHE A 111 -21.36 -3.19 -19.53
CA PHE A 111 -21.55 -4.59 -19.88
C PHE A 111 -20.21 -5.33 -19.82
N ILE A 112 -20.23 -6.59 -19.40
CA ILE A 112 -19.12 -7.52 -19.62
C ILE A 112 -19.47 -8.36 -20.85
N LYS A 113 -18.56 -8.44 -21.81
CA LYS A 113 -18.67 -9.28 -23.00
C LYS A 113 -17.42 -10.16 -23.16
N GLY A 114 -17.58 -11.47 -23.24
CA GLY A 114 -16.46 -12.40 -23.44
C GLY A 114 -16.90 -13.85 -23.31
N ASN A 115 -16.22 -14.77 -24.00
CA ASN A 115 -16.50 -16.21 -23.93
C ASN A 115 -18.00 -16.58 -24.11
N GLN A 116 -18.68 -15.95 -25.07
CA GLN A 116 -20.14 -16.09 -25.32
C GLN A 116 -21.07 -15.53 -24.23
N PHE A 117 -20.53 -14.95 -23.15
CA PHE A 117 -21.30 -14.24 -22.12
C PHE A 117 -21.41 -12.76 -22.45
N SER A 118 -22.61 -12.21 -22.22
CA SER A 118 -22.88 -10.77 -22.25
C SER A 118 -23.85 -10.44 -21.12
N THR A 119 -23.40 -9.68 -20.13
CA THR A 119 -24.27 -9.27 -19.01
C THR A 119 -24.05 -7.81 -18.63
N SER A 120 -25.10 -7.17 -18.12
CA SER A 120 -24.99 -5.83 -17.53
C SER A 120 -24.33 -5.94 -16.17
N VAL A 121 -23.35 -5.10 -15.89
CA VAL A 121 -22.70 -5.04 -14.59
C VAL A 121 -22.66 -3.63 -14.06
N ALA A 122 -22.68 -3.53 -12.73
CA ALA A 122 -22.34 -2.32 -12.02
C ALA A 122 -21.21 -2.66 -11.04
N LEU A 123 -20.13 -1.88 -11.10
CA LEU A 123 -18.99 -1.99 -10.22
C LEU A 123 -19.00 -0.79 -9.27
N ALA A 124 -19.12 -1.06 -7.98
CA ALA A 124 -18.86 -0.06 -6.96
C ALA A 124 -17.34 0.15 -6.89
N ILE A 125 -16.91 1.39 -7.02
CA ILE A 125 -15.52 1.80 -6.83
C ILE A 125 -15.42 2.66 -5.58
N SER A 126 -14.35 2.43 -4.82
CA SER A 126 -13.94 3.25 -3.68
C SER A 126 -12.52 3.76 -3.94
N TYR A 127 -12.18 4.94 -3.43
CA TYR A 127 -10.89 5.59 -3.61
C TYR A 127 -10.21 5.79 -2.25
N PRO A 128 -8.96 5.32 -2.08
CA PRO A 128 -8.17 4.58 -3.06
C PRO A 128 -8.81 3.22 -3.39
N PHE A 129 -8.61 2.74 -4.63
CA PHE A 129 -9.14 1.45 -5.08
C PHE A 129 -8.76 0.33 -4.10
N PRO A 130 -9.65 -0.66 -3.84
CA PRO A 130 -9.19 -1.90 -3.25
C PRO A 130 -8.10 -2.50 -4.16
N TYR A 131 -7.02 -2.99 -3.55
CA TYR A 131 -5.75 -3.38 -4.18
C TYR A 131 -5.81 -4.49 -5.25
N TYR A 132 -7.00 -4.98 -5.61
CA TYR A 132 -7.21 -6.21 -6.38
C TYR A 132 -7.73 -5.98 -7.81
N PHE A 133 -7.96 -4.73 -8.22
CA PHE A 133 -8.12 -4.43 -9.64
C PHE A 133 -6.73 -4.31 -10.27
N ASP A 134 -6.13 -5.44 -10.65
CA ASP A 134 -4.91 -5.47 -11.50
C ASP A 134 -5.14 -4.81 -12.88
N LEU A 135 -6.39 -4.47 -13.17
CA LEU A 135 -6.81 -3.60 -14.28
C LEU A 135 -6.54 -2.11 -14.03
N ALA A 136 -5.99 -1.74 -12.88
CA ALA A 136 -5.77 -0.35 -12.52
C ALA A 136 -4.28 -0.01 -12.44
N SER A 137 -3.76 0.58 -13.53
CA SER A 137 -2.49 1.28 -13.51
C SER A 137 -2.71 2.75 -13.17
N ASN A 138 -1.74 3.35 -12.51
CA ASN A 138 -1.73 4.80 -12.37
C ASN A 138 -1.34 5.43 -13.71
N ALA A 139 -2.04 6.50 -14.05
CA ALA A 139 -1.66 7.41 -15.12
C ALA A 139 -1.39 8.78 -14.49
N TYR A 140 -0.38 9.49 -14.98
CA TYR A 140 -0.11 10.85 -14.55
C TYR A 140 -0.49 11.79 -15.67
N SER A 141 -1.20 12.86 -15.35
CA SER A 141 -1.54 13.90 -16.31
C SER A 141 -1.38 15.26 -15.66
N THR A 142 -1.03 16.24 -16.48
CA THR A 142 -0.89 17.62 -16.05
C THR A 142 -2.26 18.28 -16.03
N VAL A 143 -2.59 18.90 -14.89
CA VAL A 143 -3.82 19.68 -14.71
C VAL A 143 -3.42 21.12 -14.40
N ASP A 144 -3.85 22.05 -15.25
CA ASP A 144 -3.68 23.48 -15.01
C ASP A 144 -4.92 23.99 -14.24
N ILE A 145 -4.70 24.44 -13.00
CA ILE A 145 -5.73 24.99 -12.13
C ILE A 145 -5.56 26.50 -12.08
N ASN A 146 -6.44 27.20 -12.79
CA ASN A 146 -6.39 28.65 -12.88
C ASN A 146 -7.45 29.26 -11.97
N SER A 147 -7.02 30.18 -11.10
CA SER A 147 -7.93 31.15 -10.49
C SER A 147 -8.22 32.22 -11.53
N VAL A 148 -9.48 32.36 -11.93
CA VAL A 148 -9.86 33.46 -12.82
C VAL A 148 -10.34 34.62 -11.95
N GLU A 149 -9.67 35.77 -12.06
CA GLU A 149 -10.20 37.02 -11.54
C GLU A 149 -11.46 37.39 -12.34
N ILE A 150 -12.52 37.69 -11.59
CA ILE A 150 -13.87 38.07 -11.97
C ILE A 150 -13.99 38.51 -13.45
N ILE A 151 -14.59 37.66 -14.29
CA ILE A 151 -15.19 38.11 -15.53
C ILE A 151 -16.58 38.62 -15.16
N GLU A 152 -16.76 39.94 -15.06
CA GLU A 152 -18.10 40.53 -15.04
C GLU A 152 -18.76 40.25 -16.39
N LEU A 153 -19.57 39.19 -16.46
CA LEU A 153 -20.41 38.90 -17.62
C LEU A 153 -21.55 39.93 -17.67
N GLY A 154 -21.23 41.14 -18.13
CA GLY A 154 -22.17 42.23 -18.37
C GLY A 154 -23.06 42.04 -19.61
N GLN A 155 -23.02 40.88 -20.25
CA GLN A 155 -23.88 40.54 -21.38
C GLN A 155 -24.41 39.12 -21.20
N SER A 156 -25.66 38.91 -21.60
CA SER A 156 -26.34 37.62 -21.60
C SER A 156 -25.41 36.49 -22.05
N VAL A 157 -25.54 35.32 -21.43
CA VAL A 157 -24.77 34.08 -21.67
C VAL A 157 -25.04 33.49 -23.09
N GLU A 158 -25.31 34.33 -24.09
CA GLU A 158 -25.46 33.96 -25.50
C GLU A 158 -24.16 34.14 -26.31
N ALA A 159 -23.13 34.81 -25.77
CA ALA A 159 -22.00 35.27 -26.59
C ALA A 159 -20.72 34.41 -26.55
N LEU A 160 -20.63 33.36 -25.72
CA LEU A 160 -19.48 32.44 -25.70
C LEU A 160 -19.77 31.04 -26.29
N ILE A 161 -20.99 30.86 -26.81
CA ILE A 161 -21.42 29.63 -27.51
C ILE A 161 -21.38 29.84 -29.04
N LYS A 162 -21.04 31.04 -29.53
CA LYS A 162 -21.25 31.43 -30.93
C LYS A 162 -20.13 31.12 -31.92
N ASP A 163 -19.02 30.52 -31.48
CA ASP A 163 -17.92 30.12 -32.37
C ASP A 163 -17.45 28.66 -32.20
N SER A 164 -18.23 27.82 -31.51
CA SER A 164 -18.09 26.37 -31.63
C SER A 164 -19.30 25.82 -32.38
N ASP A 165 -19.27 25.93 -33.71
CA ASP A 165 -20.16 25.12 -34.53
C ASP A 165 -19.98 23.65 -34.12
N GLN A 166 -21.06 23.10 -33.53
CA GLN A 166 -21.27 21.69 -33.19
C GLN A 166 -20.56 21.12 -31.95
N PHE A 167 -20.74 21.74 -30.77
CA PHE A 167 -20.88 20.93 -29.55
C PHE A 167 -22.36 20.73 -29.23
N THR A 168 -23.03 19.89 -30.03
CA THR A 168 -24.21 19.19 -29.53
C THR A 168 -23.68 18.22 -28.48
N ALA A 169 -23.72 18.61 -27.21
CA ALA A 169 -23.83 17.63 -26.15
C ALA A 169 -25.15 16.90 -26.41
N LEU A 170 -25.14 15.89 -27.29
CA LEU A 170 -26.17 14.88 -27.32
C LEU A 170 -26.01 14.18 -25.97
N PRO A 171 -26.91 14.38 -24.99
CA PRO A 171 -27.00 13.38 -23.96
C PRO A 171 -27.32 12.09 -24.72
N PHE A 172 -26.33 11.21 -24.86
CA PHE A 172 -26.54 9.86 -25.33
C PHE A 172 -27.43 9.18 -24.28
N TYR A 173 -28.73 9.46 -24.36
CA TYR A 173 -29.79 8.75 -23.68
C TYR A 173 -29.85 7.36 -24.35
N PHE A 174 -28.90 6.49 -24.00
CA PHE A 174 -29.26 5.09 -23.94
C PHE A 174 -30.35 5.01 -22.86
N GLY A 175 -31.60 4.85 -23.30
CA GLY A 175 -32.76 4.61 -22.46
C GLY A 175 -32.67 3.26 -21.75
N LEU A 176 -31.62 3.06 -20.95
CA LEU A 176 -31.59 2.05 -19.92
C LEU A 176 -32.51 2.58 -18.82
N LYS A 177 -33.79 2.20 -18.89
CA LYS A 177 -34.70 2.29 -17.76
C LYS A 177 -33.96 1.72 -16.54
N ASP A 178 -34.06 2.39 -15.38
CA ASP A 178 -33.55 1.97 -14.06
C ASP A 178 -34.09 0.60 -13.57
N GLN A 179 -34.60 -0.25 -14.46
CA GLN A 179 -35.40 -1.44 -14.17
C GLN A 179 -34.61 -2.76 -14.08
N ALA A 180 -33.29 -2.79 -14.31
CA ALA A 180 -32.55 -4.06 -14.30
C ALA A 180 -31.58 -4.25 -13.11
N LEU A 181 -31.34 -3.24 -12.28
CA LEU A 181 -30.37 -3.34 -11.17
C LEU A 181 -30.96 -3.80 -9.83
N LYS A 182 -32.28 -4.00 -9.73
CA LYS A 182 -32.93 -4.29 -8.44
C LYS A 182 -33.12 -5.77 -8.11
N ASN A 183 -33.12 -6.68 -9.09
CA ASN A 183 -33.55 -8.06 -8.82
C ASN A 183 -32.54 -9.17 -9.19
N ASP A 184 -31.50 -8.89 -9.99
CA ASP A 184 -30.50 -9.91 -10.38
C ASP A 184 -29.08 -9.47 -10.01
N THR A 185 -28.85 -9.09 -8.76
CA THR A 185 -27.48 -8.96 -8.22
C THR A 185 -26.90 -10.35 -7.91
N TYR A 186 -26.85 -11.22 -8.91
CA TYR A 186 -25.97 -12.38 -8.83
C TYR A 186 -24.57 -11.85 -9.06
N GLN A 187 -23.74 -11.85 -8.01
CA GLN A 187 -22.30 -11.75 -8.25
C GLN A 187 -21.94 -12.90 -9.19
N LEU A 188 -21.27 -12.62 -10.32
CA LEU A 188 -20.81 -13.63 -11.30
C LEU A 188 -20.13 -14.83 -10.62
N ILE A 189 -19.54 -14.54 -9.46
CA ILE A 189 -18.89 -15.42 -8.51
C ILE A 189 -19.78 -16.60 -8.06
N GLN A 190 -21.09 -16.43 -7.87
CA GLN A 190 -22.00 -17.51 -7.48
C GLN A 190 -22.16 -18.60 -8.56
N ASN A 191 -21.76 -18.31 -9.80
CA ASN A 191 -21.75 -19.28 -10.90
C ASN A 191 -20.39 -19.98 -11.06
N THR A 192 -19.41 -19.68 -10.21
CA THR A 192 -18.16 -20.42 -10.15
C THR A 192 -18.37 -21.62 -9.23
N ASN A 193 -18.17 -22.84 -9.72
CA ASN A 193 -18.26 -24.08 -8.91
C ASN A 193 -17.05 -24.20 -7.96
N ARG A 194 -16.72 -23.11 -7.26
CA ARG A 194 -15.59 -23.02 -6.35
C ARG A 194 -15.97 -23.53 -4.97
N THR A 195 -15.00 -24.10 -4.28
CA THR A 195 -15.15 -24.63 -2.94
C THR A 195 -13.98 -24.19 -2.08
N LEU A 196 -14.30 -23.80 -0.84
CA LEU A 196 -13.33 -23.53 0.21
C LEU A 196 -13.59 -24.54 1.33
N LYS A 197 -12.66 -25.47 1.53
CA LYS A 197 -12.84 -26.59 2.47
C LYS A 197 -11.93 -26.42 3.68
N ILE A 198 -12.53 -26.40 4.86
CA ILE A 198 -11.81 -26.53 6.13
C ILE A 198 -11.45 -28.01 6.30
N GLN A 199 -10.19 -28.29 6.64
CA GLN A 199 -9.76 -29.65 6.95
C GLN A 199 -10.36 -30.11 8.29
N GLN A 200 -10.35 -31.43 8.54
CA GLN A 200 -10.95 -31.98 9.75
C GLN A 200 -10.34 -31.38 11.01
N VAL A 201 -11.19 -30.80 11.85
CA VAL A 201 -10.86 -30.28 13.18
C VAL A 201 -11.43 -31.25 14.22
N ASN A 202 -10.71 -31.52 15.31
CA ASN A 202 -11.27 -32.29 16.41
C ASN A 202 -12.47 -31.54 16.99
N GLU A 203 -13.57 -32.26 17.23
CA GLU A 203 -14.82 -31.66 17.70
C GLU A 203 -14.73 -31.12 19.13
N LYS A 204 -13.81 -31.65 19.95
CA LYS A 204 -13.68 -31.29 21.36
C LYS A 204 -12.23 -31.31 21.84
N PHE A 205 -11.89 -30.30 22.65
CA PHE A 205 -10.65 -30.17 23.38
C PHE A 205 -10.94 -29.94 24.86
N GLU A 206 -10.01 -30.36 25.73
CA GLU A 206 -10.12 -30.18 27.18
C GLU A 206 -8.86 -29.47 27.70
N TYR A 207 -9.07 -28.42 28.49
CA TYR A 207 -8.02 -27.69 29.20
C TYR A 207 -8.32 -27.66 30.69
N LEU A 208 -7.35 -28.07 31.50
CA LEU A 208 -7.42 -27.95 32.95
C LEU A 208 -6.87 -26.58 33.35
N ILE A 209 -7.69 -25.76 34.00
CA ILE A 209 -7.30 -24.40 34.40
C ILE A 209 -6.09 -24.46 35.33
N GLY A 210 -5.09 -23.62 35.04
CA GLY A 210 -3.82 -23.56 35.76
C GLY A 210 -2.75 -24.53 35.23
N ASN A 211 -3.07 -25.44 34.30
CA ASN A 211 -2.05 -26.23 33.61
C ASN A 211 -1.31 -25.42 32.54
N PRO A 212 -0.15 -25.92 32.06
CA PRO A 212 0.51 -25.35 30.90
C PRO A 212 -0.43 -25.17 29.71
N ALA A 213 -0.23 -24.11 28.93
CA ALA A 213 -1.08 -23.69 27.83
C ALA A 213 -1.49 -24.86 26.91
N LEU A 214 -2.76 -24.92 26.53
CA LEU A 214 -3.22 -25.84 25.50
C LEU A 214 -3.04 -25.19 24.11
N PHE A 215 -2.37 -25.91 23.22
CA PHE A 215 -2.13 -25.52 21.84
C PHE A 215 -3.02 -26.31 20.88
N ILE A 216 -3.90 -25.62 20.16
CA ILE A 216 -4.78 -26.22 19.15
C ILE A 216 -4.34 -25.73 17.78
N ARG A 217 -3.70 -26.59 16.99
CA ARG A 217 -3.21 -26.28 15.63
C ARG A 217 -4.23 -26.71 14.59
N PHE A 218 -4.52 -25.81 13.65
CA PHE A 218 -5.39 -26.07 12.50
C PHE A 218 -4.55 -26.21 11.23
N GLN A 219 -5.14 -26.87 10.22
CA GLN A 219 -4.54 -26.96 8.90
C GLN A 219 -5.11 -25.87 7.99
N PRO A 220 -4.34 -25.41 6.98
CA PRO A 220 -4.82 -24.43 6.01
C PRO A 220 -6.07 -24.92 5.26
N CYS A 221 -6.98 -24.00 4.96
CA CYS A 221 -8.13 -24.27 4.11
C CYS A 221 -7.70 -24.59 2.67
N ILE A 222 -8.42 -25.52 2.04
CA ILE A 222 -8.19 -25.93 0.66
C ILE A 222 -9.17 -25.17 -0.22
N TYR A 223 -8.63 -24.30 -1.07
CA TYR A 223 -9.38 -23.67 -2.16
C TYR A 223 -9.16 -24.45 -3.44
N ASP A 224 -10.23 -24.77 -4.17
CA ASP A 224 -10.17 -25.66 -5.33
C ASP A 224 -9.82 -24.98 -6.66
N GLN A 225 -9.67 -23.65 -6.68
CA GLN A 225 -9.20 -22.91 -7.85
C GLN A 225 -7.69 -22.66 -7.78
N GLN A 226 -7.04 -22.66 -8.94
CA GLN A 226 -5.63 -22.28 -9.05
C GLN A 226 -5.50 -20.75 -9.14
N CYS A 227 -5.04 -20.13 -8.05
CA CYS A 227 -4.75 -18.69 -7.99
C CYS A 227 -3.28 -18.50 -7.60
N GLN A 228 -2.60 -17.57 -8.27
CA GLN A 228 -1.19 -17.24 -7.96
C GLN A 228 -1.05 -16.36 -6.72
N ASP A 229 -2.14 -15.70 -6.35
CA ASP A 229 -2.25 -14.64 -5.34
C ASP A 229 -3.29 -14.99 -4.26
N LEU A 230 -3.49 -16.28 -3.99
CA LEU A 230 -4.48 -16.74 -3.02
C LEU A 230 -4.16 -16.23 -1.60
N ILE A 231 -5.02 -15.36 -1.08
CA ILE A 231 -4.98 -14.90 0.32
C ILE A 231 -6.23 -15.43 1.03
N ILE A 232 -6.01 -16.29 2.03
CA ILE A 232 -7.07 -16.80 2.90
C ILE A 232 -6.90 -16.16 4.28
N THR A 233 -7.95 -15.51 4.77
CA THR A 233 -8.01 -14.93 6.11
C THR A 233 -8.70 -15.91 7.05
N TYR A 234 -8.14 -16.09 8.25
CA TYR A 234 -8.67 -17.01 9.26
C TYR A 234 -9.12 -16.23 10.50
N THR A 235 -10.26 -16.60 11.05
CA THR A 235 -10.79 -16.00 12.28
C THR A 235 -11.35 -17.07 13.19
N ILE A 236 -11.26 -16.85 14.50
CA ILE A 236 -11.95 -17.66 15.51
C ILE A 236 -12.90 -16.75 16.27
N SER A 237 -14.16 -17.17 16.35
CA SER A 237 -15.21 -16.46 17.07
C SER A 237 -15.94 -17.38 18.03
N THR A 238 -16.66 -16.79 18.98
CA THR A 238 -17.63 -17.51 19.83
C THR A 238 -19.03 -17.39 19.21
N GLU A 239 -19.97 -18.25 19.61
CA GLU A 239 -21.37 -18.29 19.10
C GLU A 239 -22.07 -16.92 18.97
N ASN A 240 -21.64 -15.90 19.72
CA ASN A 240 -22.28 -14.58 19.75
C ASN A 240 -21.53 -13.49 18.96
N LEU A 241 -20.54 -13.83 18.12
CA LEU A 241 -19.66 -12.87 17.41
C LEU A 241 -18.98 -11.84 18.34
N LYS A 242 -19.03 -12.10 19.65
CA LYS A 242 -18.39 -11.28 20.67
C LYS A 242 -16.92 -11.67 20.72
N ILE A 243 -16.11 -10.62 20.75
CA ILE A 243 -14.66 -10.61 20.95
C ILE A 243 -14.21 -11.85 21.72
N LEU A 244 -13.27 -12.60 21.15
CA LEU A 244 -12.69 -13.77 21.77
C LEU A 244 -12.11 -13.39 23.15
N PRO A 245 -12.50 -14.06 24.24
CA PRO A 245 -11.98 -13.76 25.58
C PRO A 245 -10.45 -13.80 25.62
N GLN A 246 -9.82 -12.98 26.47
CA GLN A 246 -8.35 -12.83 26.48
C GLN A 246 -7.58 -14.13 26.75
N PHE A 247 -8.18 -15.11 27.43
CA PHE A 247 -7.59 -16.43 27.67
C PHE A 247 -7.59 -17.35 26.44
N PHE A 248 -8.28 -16.95 25.38
CA PHE A 248 -8.19 -17.55 24.06
C PHE A 248 -7.43 -16.58 23.14
N ARG A 249 -6.25 -16.97 22.69
CA ARG A 249 -5.46 -16.18 21.73
C ARG A 249 -5.29 -16.95 20.44
N PHE A 250 -5.87 -16.43 19.36
CA PHE A 250 -5.66 -16.99 18.02
C PHE A 250 -4.52 -16.25 17.32
N VAL A 251 -3.57 -17.03 16.79
CA VAL A 251 -2.46 -16.57 15.95
C VAL A 251 -2.74 -17.10 14.54
N ASP A 252 -3.28 -16.23 13.69
CA ASP A 252 -3.78 -16.51 12.36
C ASP A 252 -2.69 -17.00 11.40
N ASP A 253 -1.53 -16.32 11.36
CA ASP A 253 -0.38 -16.70 10.51
C ASP A 253 0.12 -18.13 10.79
N GLN A 254 -0.07 -18.62 12.02
CA GLN A 254 0.35 -19.96 12.45
C GLN A 254 -0.81 -20.96 12.51
N LEU A 255 -2.05 -20.52 12.28
CA LEU A 255 -3.26 -21.29 12.47
C LEU A 255 -3.28 -21.98 13.85
N LEU A 256 -3.00 -21.21 14.90
CA LEU A 256 -2.82 -21.72 16.26
C LEU A 256 -3.74 -20.98 17.24
N LEU A 257 -4.60 -21.72 17.92
CA LEU A 257 -5.34 -21.23 19.09
C LEU A 257 -4.61 -21.66 20.37
N ILE A 258 -4.35 -20.68 21.24
CA ILE A 258 -3.70 -20.86 22.53
C ILE A 258 -4.76 -20.63 23.61
N VAL A 259 -4.90 -21.60 24.52
CA VAL A 259 -5.78 -21.51 25.68
C VAL A 259 -4.93 -21.45 26.93
N LEU A 260 -5.03 -20.35 27.68
CA LEU A 260 -4.20 -20.12 28.86
C LEU A 260 -4.94 -19.29 29.90
N THR A 261 -5.15 -19.86 31.09
CA THR A 261 -5.68 -19.13 32.25
C THR A 261 -5.43 -19.88 33.55
N ASP A 262 -5.29 -19.14 34.65
CA ASP A 262 -5.31 -19.62 36.03
C ASP A 262 -6.60 -19.22 36.79
N ASP A 263 -7.51 -18.46 36.17
CA ASP A 263 -8.75 -18.02 36.79
C ASP A 263 -9.85 -19.08 36.66
N LEU A 264 -10.19 -19.68 37.79
CA LEU A 264 -11.22 -20.71 37.91
C LEU A 264 -12.63 -20.21 37.57
N SER A 265 -12.85 -18.91 37.46
CA SER A 265 -14.12 -18.31 37.03
C SER A 265 -14.43 -18.58 35.55
N TYR A 266 -13.42 -18.87 34.73
CA TYR A 266 -13.58 -19.20 33.30
C TYR A 266 -13.86 -20.69 33.05
N SER A 267 -14.25 -21.47 34.06
CA SER A 267 -14.63 -22.85 33.85
C SER A 267 -15.97 -22.95 33.12
N GLY A 268 -16.02 -23.75 32.05
CA GLY A 268 -17.22 -23.94 31.23
C GLY A 268 -16.92 -24.59 29.89
N ASP A 269 -17.98 -24.85 29.13
CA ASP A 269 -17.89 -25.29 27.74
C ASP A 269 -17.98 -24.08 26.80
N TYR A 270 -17.02 -23.94 25.90
CA TYR A 270 -16.97 -22.87 24.92
C TYR A 270 -17.12 -23.44 23.52
N LEU A 271 -18.20 -23.06 22.81
CA LEU A 271 -18.32 -23.34 21.38
C LEU A 271 -17.61 -22.24 20.59
N LEU A 272 -16.56 -22.64 19.87
CA LEU A 272 -15.77 -21.78 19.02
C LEU A 272 -16.02 -22.14 17.55
N THR A 273 -15.98 -21.13 16.69
CA THR A 273 -16.14 -21.28 15.25
C THR A 273 -14.89 -20.77 14.56
N LEU A 274 -14.18 -21.66 13.86
CA LEU A 274 -13.11 -21.33 12.93
C LEU A 274 -13.72 -21.01 11.57
N THR A 275 -13.48 -19.80 11.09
CA THR A 275 -13.90 -19.34 9.76
C THR A 275 -12.68 -19.06 8.92
N CYS A 276 -12.63 -19.62 7.71
CA CYS A 276 -11.70 -19.18 6.69
C CYS A 276 -12.46 -18.47 5.57
N SER A 277 -11.89 -17.38 5.09
CA SER A 277 -12.54 -16.46 4.16
C SER A 277 -11.55 -15.98 3.10
N LEU A 278 -12.05 -15.82 1.89
CA LEU A 278 -11.37 -15.10 0.83
C LEU A 278 -11.67 -13.60 0.94
N VAL A 279 -10.90 -12.79 0.22
CA VAL A 279 -11.04 -11.34 0.17
C VAL A 279 -12.42 -10.88 -0.32
N ASP A 280 -13.09 -11.71 -1.13
CA ASP A 280 -14.44 -11.46 -1.65
C ASP A 280 -15.55 -12.00 -0.74
N GLU A 281 -15.24 -12.22 0.55
CA GLU A 281 -16.15 -12.71 1.60
C GLU A 281 -16.62 -14.17 1.43
N PHE A 282 -16.13 -14.88 0.41
CA PHE A 282 -16.41 -16.30 0.28
C PHE A 282 -15.74 -17.07 1.39
N SER A 283 -16.57 -17.68 2.23
CA SER A 283 -16.13 -18.23 3.48
C SER A 283 -16.74 -19.60 3.72
N ASN A 284 -16.04 -20.36 4.54
CA ASN A 284 -16.54 -21.58 5.13
C ASN A 284 -16.18 -21.56 6.62
N SER A 285 -16.97 -22.25 7.44
CA SER A 285 -16.81 -22.26 8.89
C SER A 285 -17.03 -23.65 9.46
N THR A 286 -16.29 -24.00 10.52
CA THR A 286 -16.50 -25.20 11.31
C THR A 286 -16.47 -24.86 12.79
N SER A 287 -17.22 -25.60 13.60
CA SER A 287 -17.33 -25.35 15.04
C SER A 287 -16.75 -26.50 15.85
N PHE A 288 -16.14 -26.17 16.98
CA PHE A 288 -15.54 -27.11 17.91
C PHE A 288 -15.66 -26.61 19.35
N TYR A 289 -15.65 -27.54 20.30
CA TYR A 289 -15.78 -27.23 21.72
C TYR A 289 -14.41 -27.18 22.40
N VAL A 290 -14.23 -26.22 23.31
CA VAL A 290 -13.15 -26.23 24.29
C VAL A 290 -13.77 -26.25 25.68
N ASN A 291 -13.54 -27.34 26.42
CA ASN A 291 -13.96 -27.47 27.81
C ASN A 291 -12.86 -26.97 28.74
N LEU A 292 -13.17 -25.98 29.57
CA LEU A 292 -12.29 -25.48 30.63
C LEU A 292 -12.72 -26.10 31.96
N ALA A 293 -11.98 -27.09 32.42
CA ALA A 293 -12.27 -27.83 33.65
C ALA A 293 -11.40 -27.36 34.82
N LYS A 294 -11.99 -27.35 36.03
CA LYS A 294 -11.26 -27.08 37.27
C LYS A 294 -10.42 -28.30 37.64
N SER A 295 -9.15 -28.10 37.98
CA SER A 295 -8.35 -29.19 38.57
C SER A 295 -8.95 -29.62 39.90
N LYS A 296 -9.17 -30.93 40.06
CA LYS A 296 -9.64 -31.54 41.33
C LYS A 296 -8.49 -31.86 42.29
N GLU A 297 -7.25 -31.82 41.82
CA GLU A 297 -6.07 -32.25 42.58
C GLU A 297 -5.09 -31.09 42.79
N GLN A 298 -4.71 -30.85 44.04
CA GLN A 298 -3.83 -29.74 44.43
C GLN A 298 -2.32 -30.03 44.21
N ASN A 299 -1.92 -31.25 43.83
CA ASN A 299 -0.52 -31.67 43.79
C ASN A 299 -0.12 -32.47 42.53
N VAL A 300 -0.63 -32.11 41.35
CA VAL A 300 -0.13 -32.68 40.10
C VAL A 300 1.13 -31.92 39.69
N TYR A 301 2.22 -32.65 39.42
CA TYR A 301 3.43 -32.07 38.87
C TYR A 301 3.11 -31.34 37.55
N GLN A 302 3.44 -30.06 37.46
CA GLN A 302 3.28 -29.28 36.24
C GLN A 302 4.66 -29.12 35.57
N PRO A 303 4.82 -29.58 34.31
CA PRO A 303 6.06 -29.34 33.58
C PRO A 303 6.25 -27.83 33.37
N ASN A 304 7.49 -27.35 33.53
CA ASN A 304 7.88 -25.99 33.19
C ASN A 304 8.25 -25.90 31.71
N TYR A 305 7.83 -24.84 31.02
CA TYR A 305 8.14 -24.56 29.63
C TYR A 305 8.75 -23.16 29.50
N PRO A 306 9.63 -22.92 28.53
CA PRO A 306 10.18 -21.59 28.33
C PRO A 306 9.12 -20.64 27.76
N PRO A 307 9.22 -19.33 28.05
CA PRO A 307 8.31 -18.32 27.51
C PRO A 307 8.55 -18.09 26.01
N LEU A 308 7.51 -17.64 25.31
CA LEU A 308 7.50 -17.54 23.85
C LEU A 308 6.84 -16.23 23.37
N PHE A 309 7.25 -15.74 22.22
CA PHE A 309 6.45 -14.75 21.49
C PHE A 309 5.25 -15.42 20.80
N TYR A 310 4.14 -14.70 20.68
CA TYR A 310 3.02 -15.15 19.84
C TYR A 310 3.38 -15.15 18.34
N LEU A 311 4.26 -14.23 17.94
CA LEU A 311 4.79 -14.13 16.58
C LEU A 311 6.30 -13.93 16.66
N ASP A 312 7.03 -14.55 15.75
CA ASP A 312 8.48 -14.37 15.70
C ASP A 312 8.83 -12.90 15.41
N PRO A 313 9.78 -12.31 16.15
CA PRO A 313 10.23 -10.95 15.90
C PRO A 313 10.88 -10.88 14.51
N LYS A 314 10.53 -9.84 13.75
CA LYS A 314 10.99 -9.67 12.36
C LYS A 314 12.32 -8.90 12.30
N ASN A 315 13.09 -9.18 11.26
CA ASN A 315 14.27 -8.39 10.91
C ASN A 315 13.88 -6.94 10.60
N ILE A 316 14.81 -6.01 10.83
CA ILE A 316 14.60 -4.57 10.61
C ILE A 316 15.59 -4.02 9.58
N THR A 317 15.09 -3.13 8.72
CA THR A 317 15.90 -2.36 7.77
C THR A 317 15.71 -0.89 8.06
N LEU A 318 16.81 -0.16 8.23
CA LEU A 318 16.82 1.23 8.69
C LEU A 318 17.81 2.05 7.91
N MET A 319 17.54 3.35 7.74
CA MET A 319 18.54 4.26 7.21
C MET A 319 19.62 4.53 8.29
N ALA A 320 20.88 4.54 7.88
CA ALA A 320 22.00 4.91 8.75
C ALA A 320 21.78 6.29 9.38
N GLY A 321 22.13 6.45 10.66
CA GLY A 321 21.88 7.66 11.45
C GLY A 321 20.43 7.89 11.89
N SER A 322 19.47 7.04 11.48
CA SER A 322 18.07 7.16 11.93
C SER A 322 17.83 6.58 13.32
N LYS A 323 16.82 7.11 14.02
CA LYS A 323 16.26 6.47 15.22
C LYS A 323 15.07 5.59 14.84
N LEU A 324 14.91 4.46 15.51
CA LEU A 324 13.73 3.61 15.42
C LEU A 324 13.24 3.26 16.81
N LYS A 325 11.92 3.31 17.03
CA LYS A 325 11.27 2.64 18.16
C LYS A 325 10.32 1.59 17.61
N LEU A 326 10.68 0.32 17.75
CA LEU A 326 9.89 -0.82 17.28
C LEU A 326 9.20 -1.49 18.48
N ARG A 327 7.90 -1.75 18.39
CA ARG A 327 7.20 -2.60 19.34
C ARG A 327 7.53 -4.07 19.06
N LEU A 328 8.03 -4.80 20.05
CA LEU A 328 8.23 -6.24 19.96
C LEU A 328 6.87 -6.96 19.95
N PRO A 329 6.79 -8.18 19.38
CA PRO A 329 5.57 -8.99 19.45
C PRO A 329 5.13 -9.21 20.90
N ASP A 330 3.83 -9.37 21.10
CA ASP A 330 3.31 -9.80 22.40
C ASP A 330 3.86 -11.21 22.72
N TYR A 331 4.03 -11.51 24.00
CA TYR A 331 4.62 -12.76 24.50
C TYR A 331 3.78 -13.35 25.63
N PHE A 332 4.02 -14.61 25.94
CA PHE A 332 3.39 -15.31 27.06
C PHE A 332 4.32 -16.37 27.64
N ASP A 333 4.02 -16.76 28.87
CA ASP A 333 4.57 -17.96 29.47
C ASP A 333 3.54 -19.09 29.35
N PRO A 334 3.88 -20.28 28.81
CA PRO A 334 2.94 -21.39 28.80
C PRO A 334 2.49 -21.78 30.22
N ASN A 335 3.28 -21.50 31.25
CA ASN A 335 2.91 -21.69 32.65
C ASN A 335 2.20 -20.42 33.17
N PRO A 336 0.87 -20.44 33.42
CA PRO A 336 0.07 -19.22 33.60
C PRO A 336 0.42 -18.37 34.82
N LYS A 337 1.13 -18.94 35.79
CA LYS A 337 1.54 -18.24 37.03
C LYS A 337 2.91 -17.57 36.91
N ASP A 338 3.66 -17.90 35.88
CA ASP A 338 5.02 -17.42 35.70
C ASP A 338 5.01 -16.09 34.95
N LYS A 339 5.93 -15.21 35.33
CA LYS A 339 6.12 -13.88 34.76
C LYS A 339 7.36 -13.88 33.89
N VAL A 340 7.24 -13.27 32.71
CA VAL A 340 8.33 -13.19 31.74
C VAL A 340 9.09 -11.88 31.88
N LYS A 341 10.42 -11.97 31.89
CA LYS A 341 11.35 -10.84 31.72
C LYS A 341 11.97 -10.89 30.34
N ILE A 342 11.99 -9.74 29.67
CA ILE A 342 12.64 -9.56 28.36
C ILE A 342 14.00 -8.89 28.54
N SER A 343 14.98 -9.34 27.77
CA SER A 343 16.26 -8.65 27.61
C SER A 343 16.72 -8.68 26.17
N VAL A 344 17.54 -7.71 25.79
CA VAL A 344 18.11 -7.59 24.45
C VAL A 344 19.62 -7.51 24.58
N GLN A 345 20.32 -8.26 23.73
CA GLN A 345 21.77 -8.28 23.64
C GLN A 345 22.20 -8.15 22.18
N THR A 346 23.36 -7.55 21.94
CA THR A 346 23.97 -7.51 20.61
C THR A 346 25.26 -8.31 20.63
N LEU A 347 25.50 -9.13 19.61
CA LEU A 347 26.75 -9.89 19.51
C LEU A 347 27.97 -8.98 19.23
N ASN A 348 27.72 -7.75 18.76
CA ASN A 348 28.75 -6.76 18.43
C ASN A 348 29.02 -5.78 19.60
N LYS A 349 30.16 -5.06 19.54
CA LYS A 349 30.64 -4.06 20.52
C LYS A 349 29.76 -2.81 20.72
N TYR A 350 28.47 -2.85 20.38
CA TYR A 350 27.59 -1.67 20.35
C TYR A 350 26.29 -1.80 21.17
N PRO A 351 26.35 -2.27 22.43
CA PRO A 351 25.15 -2.40 23.28
C PRO A 351 24.44 -1.07 23.52
N GLN A 352 25.14 0.07 23.43
CA GLN A 352 24.56 1.39 23.65
C GLN A 352 23.49 1.80 22.64
N PHE A 353 23.48 1.19 21.44
CA PHE A 353 22.56 1.59 20.37
C PHE A 353 21.24 0.84 20.37
N PHE A 354 21.15 -0.29 21.07
CA PHE A 354 19.96 -1.13 21.11
C PHE A 354 19.50 -1.23 22.56
N GLN A 355 18.35 -0.62 22.86
CA GLN A 355 17.83 -0.57 24.22
C GLN A 355 16.41 -1.10 24.26
N LEU A 356 16.09 -1.83 25.32
CA LEU A 356 14.72 -2.25 25.59
C LEU A 356 14.06 -1.19 26.48
N LEU A 357 13.02 -0.55 25.96
CA LEU A 357 12.19 0.42 26.68
C LEU A 357 10.87 -0.24 27.08
N ASP A 358 10.49 -0.01 28.35
CA ASP A 358 9.20 -0.44 28.92
C ASP A 358 8.87 -1.93 28.72
N GLY A 359 9.90 -2.78 28.60
CA GLY A 359 9.77 -4.23 28.38
C GLY A 359 9.28 -4.64 26.99
N ASN A 360 8.75 -3.72 26.18
CA ASN A 360 8.01 -4.04 24.96
C ASN A 360 8.53 -3.32 23.70
N PHE A 361 9.44 -2.36 23.84
CA PHE A 361 9.94 -1.59 22.71
C PHE A 361 11.44 -1.75 22.55
N LEU A 362 11.88 -2.13 21.36
CA LEU A 362 13.27 -2.04 20.95
C LEU A 362 13.53 -0.64 20.38
N GLU A 363 14.35 0.14 21.06
CA GLU A 363 14.86 1.41 20.57
C GLU A 363 16.23 1.22 19.91
N VAL A 364 16.35 1.75 18.71
CA VAL A 364 17.60 1.88 17.95
C VAL A 364 17.97 3.36 17.91
N ASN A 365 19.11 3.71 18.50
CA ASN A 365 19.59 5.09 18.58
C ASN A 365 20.32 5.54 17.30
N ALA A 366 20.24 6.84 16.98
CA ALA A 366 20.76 7.51 15.78
C ALA A 366 22.30 7.57 15.63
N GLY A 367 23.05 6.71 16.32
CA GLY A 367 24.51 6.75 16.33
C GLY A 367 25.19 5.78 15.37
N ILE A 368 24.43 4.93 14.66
CA ILE A 368 24.98 3.93 13.74
C ILE A 368 25.09 4.55 12.35
N ASN A 369 26.31 4.92 11.96
CA ASN A 369 26.63 5.45 10.63
C ASN A 369 27.24 4.40 9.70
N GLU A 370 27.35 3.15 10.15
CA GLU A 370 27.95 2.06 9.40
C GLU A 370 26.88 1.31 8.60
N LEU A 371 27.12 1.13 7.29
CA LEU A 371 26.25 0.37 6.38
C LEU A 371 26.51 -1.13 6.55
N LYS A 372 26.01 -1.71 7.63
CA LYS A 372 26.16 -3.15 7.92
C LYS A 372 24.94 -3.73 8.60
N THR A 373 24.92 -5.05 8.69
CA THR A 373 23.92 -5.79 9.43
C THR A 373 24.42 -6.13 10.84
N PHE A 374 23.60 -5.88 11.85
CA PHE A 374 23.86 -6.20 13.24
C PHE A 374 22.96 -7.34 13.69
N GLN A 375 23.52 -8.25 14.48
CA GLN A 375 22.78 -9.32 15.14
C GLN A 375 22.29 -8.86 16.51
N ILE A 376 21.00 -9.04 16.75
CA ILE A 376 20.32 -8.72 18.00
C ILE A 376 19.70 -10.02 18.52
N ILE A 377 20.03 -10.39 19.75
CA ILE A 377 19.44 -11.51 20.47
C ILE A 377 18.41 -10.95 21.45
N ILE A 378 17.16 -11.38 21.29
CA ILE A 378 16.08 -11.09 22.24
C ILE A 378 15.85 -12.35 23.09
N THR A 379 15.95 -12.21 24.41
CA THR A 379 15.77 -13.31 25.35
C THR A 379 14.52 -13.09 26.17
N LEU A 380 13.62 -14.07 26.16
CA LEU A 380 12.49 -14.19 27.09
C LEU A 380 12.89 -15.17 28.19
N LYS A 381 12.74 -14.79 29.45
CA LYS A 381 13.07 -15.64 30.59
C LYS A 381 11.97 -15.63 31.63
N ASP A 382 11.55 -16.81 32.09
CA ASP A 382 10.54 -16.95 33.14
C ASP A 382 11.10 -16.62 34.54
N ASN A 383 10.23 -16.57 35.55
CA ASN A 383 10.60 -16.42 36.95
C ASN A 383 10.36 -17.71 37.78
N ASN A 384 10.32 -18.86 37.13
CA ASN A 384 10.12 -20.16 37.77
C ASN A 384 11.27 -20.49 38.75
N ILE A 385 11.09 -21.46 39.65
CA ILE A 385 12.15 -21.94 40.55
C ILE A 385 13.35 -22.50 39.75
N ARG A 386 13.08 -23.10 38.58
CA ARG A 386 14.10 -23.52 37.62
C ARG A 386 13.88 -22.78 36.30
N PRO A 387 14.43 -21.55 36.18
CA PRO A 387 14.06 -20.70 35.07
C PRO A 387 14.47 -21.26 33.72
N LEU A 388 13.57 -21.18 32.75
CA LEU A 388 13.84 -21.46 31.36
C LEU A 388 13.81 -20.17 30.53
N GLU A 389 14.49 -20.20 29.38
CA GLU A 389 14.56 -19.05 28.48
C GLU A 389 14.47 -19.46 27.01
N THR A 390 13.91 -18.57 26.19
CA THR A 390 13.91 -18.66 24.73
C THR A 390 14.69 -17.48 24.16
N GLN A 391 15.54 -17.75 23.17
CA GLN A 391 16.34 -16.73 22.49
C GLN A 391 15.95 -16.63 21.01
N TYR A 392 15.75 -15.40 20.54
CA TYR A 392 15.43 -15.07 19.16
C TYR A 392 16.55 -14.23 18.56
N LEU A 393 17.08 -14.66 17.41
CA LEU A 393 18.07 -13.90 16.65
C LEU A 393 17.37 -13.12 15.54
N ILE A 394 17.46 -11.79 15.61
CA ILE A 394 17.02 -10.90 14.52
C ILE A 394 18.19 -10.09 13.99
N TYR A 395 18.00 -9.57 12.78
CA TYR A 395 18.98 -8.77 12.07
C TYR A 395 18.50 -7.33 11.89
N ALA A 396 19.38 -6.38 12.17
CA ALA A 396 19.19 -4.96 11.88
C ALA A 396 20.14 -4.52 10.77
N THR A 397 19.59 -4.25 9.58
CA THR A 397 20.36 -3.86 8.40
C THR A 397 20.28 -2.36 8.18
N PHE A 398 21.43 -1.69 8.12
CA PHE A 398 21.50 -0.25 7.89
C PHE A 398 21.81 0.05 6.41
N ILE A 399 20.92 0.78 5.77
CA ILE A 399 21.00 1.23 4.38
C ILE A 399 21.36 2.73 4.30
N PRO A 400 21.95 3.21 3.20
CA PRO A 400 22.27 4.63 3.05
C PRO A 400 21.01 5.51 3.09
N THR A 401 21.17 6.75 3.54
CA THR A 401 20.13 7.79 3.44
C THR A 401 20.01 8.28 1.99
N ASP A 402 18.78 8.56 1.54
CA ASP A 402 18.50 9.11 0.20
C ASP A 402 19.07 10.54 0.03
N GLU A 403 19.27 11.27 1.14
CA GLU A 403 19.99 12.53 1.14
C GLU A 403 21.50 12.24 1.06
N GLY A 404 22.14 12.66 -0.04
CA GLY A 404 23.57 12.56 -0.33
C GLY A 404 24.51 13.31 0.62
N GLN A 405 24.11 13.50 1.88
CA GLN A 405 24.91 14.01 2.98
C GLN A 405 25.05 12.96 4.07
N MET A 406 25.85 11.92 3.79
CA MET A 406 26.71 11.45 4.87
C MET A 406 27.63 12.62 5.21
N ASN A 407 27.32 13.37 6.28
CA ASN A 407 28.26 14.28 6.94
C ASN A 407 29.33 13.42 7.62
N ASN A 408 30.12 12.72 6.80
CA ASN A 408 31.18 11.85 7.26
C ASN A 408 32.46 12.64 7.17
N THR A 409 32.73 13.45 8.20
CA THR A 409 34.05 14.06 8.43
C THR A 409 35.16 13.01 8.62
N ASN A 410 34.81 11.71 8.68
CA ASN A 410 35.73 10.61 8.89
C ASN A 410 36.02 9.75 7.65
N ILE A 411 35.46 10.06 6.47
CA ILE A 411 36.03 9.52 5.24
C ILE A 411 37.29 10.34 4.97
N LYS A 412 38.45 9.81 5.39
CA LYS A 412 39.72 10.24 4.81
C LYS A 412 39.62 10.00 3.31
N ILE A 413 39.27 11.05 2.56
CA ILE A 413 39.46 11.08 1.12
C ILE A 413 40.95 10.86 0.93
N THR A 414 41.34 9.65 0.57
CA THR A 414 42.65 9.41 -0.01
C THR A 414 42.70 10.27 -1.26
N ASN A 415 43.55 11.31 -1.23
CA ASN A 415 43.78 12.29 -2.30
C ASN A 415 44.37 11.69 -3.60
N ASN A 416 44.09 10.43 -3.89
CA ASN A 416 44.41 9.78 -5.15
C ASN A 416 43.06 9.44 -5.77
N THR A 417 42.62 10.13 -6.81
CA THR A 417 42.92 9.71 -8.19
C THR A 417 42.77 10.88 -9.17
N LYS A 418 43.89 11.33 -9.76
CA LYS A 418 43.81 11.83 -11.14
C LYS A 418 43.41 10.62 -11.99
N ILE A 419 42.19 10.61 -12.49
CA ILE A 419 41.78 9.65 -13.52
C ILE A 419 42.42 10.16 -14.81
N ASP A 420 43.42 9.44 -15.33
CA ASP A 420 44.00 9.74 -16.65
C ASP A 420 42.95 9.43 -17.72
N ILE A 421 42.24 10.47 -18.15
CA ILE A 421 41.37 10.43 -19.33
C ILE A 421 42.32 10.44 -20.54
N GLN A 422 42.22 9.44 -21.42
CA GLN A 422 43.10 9.31 -22.58
C GLN A 422 43.09 10.56 -23.47
N LYS A 423 44.31 10.93 -23.88
CA LYS A 423 44.80 12.13 -24.58
C LYS A 423 44.12 12.56 -25.90
N ASP A 424 43.00 11.98 -26.28
CA ASP A 424 42.56 12.01 -27.68
C ASP A 424 41.73 13.24 -28.08
N LEU A 425 41.44 14.17 -27.15
CA LEU A 425 40.66 15.38 -27.45
C LEU A 425 41.23 16.69 -26.85
N GLY A 426 42.37 16.65 -26.16
CA GLY A 426 42.96 17.86 -25.54
C GLY A 426 42.16 18.44 -24.38
N LEU A 427 41.24 17.65 -23.79
CA LEU A 427 40.37 18.03 -22.67
C LEU A 427 40.90 17.58 -21.31
N ASP A 428 42.08 16.94 -21.27
CA ASP A 428 42.71 16.33 -20.09
C ASP A 428 42.95 17.32 -18.93
N SER A 429 42.89 18.62 -19.22
CA SER A 429 43.03 19.70 -18.24
C SER A 429 41.71 20.32 -17.78
N GLN A 430 40.55 19.95 -18.36
CA GLN A 430 39.31 20.70 -18.21
C GLN A 430 38.18 19.94 -17.50
N ILE A 431 38.37 18.64 -17.23
CA ILE A 431 37.34 17.76 -16.65
C ILE A 431 37.92 17.08 -15.40
N TYR A 432 37.25 17.23 -14.26
CA TYR A 432 37.61 16.55 -13.03
C TYR A 432 36.39 15.90 -12.39
N VAL A 433 36.60 14.72 -11.80
CA VAL A 433 35.57 14.03 -11.02
C VAL A 433 35.47 14.73 -9.67
N GLY A 434 34.38 15.46 -9.46
CA GLY A 434 34.18 16.25 -8.24
C GLY A 434 33.75 15.40 -7.04
N LYS A 435 32.88 14.41 -7.25
CA LYS A 435 32.38 13.52 -6.19
C LYS A 435 31.84 12.22 -6.77
N LEU A 436 32.14 11.10 -6.12
CA LEU A 436 31.44 9.81 -6.30
C LEU A 436 30.50 9.61 -5.11
N SER A 437 29.20 9.45 -5.35
CA SER A 437 28.26 9.15 -4.27
C SER A 437 28.31 7.67 -3.89
N PRO A 438 27.89 7.31 -2.66
CA PRO A 438 27.70 5.91 -2.26
C PRO A 438 26.71 5.14 -3.15
N GLN A 439 25.82 5.84 -3.86
CA GLN A 439 24.88 5.28 -4.83
C GLN A 439 25.46 5.17 -6.26
N GLY A 440 26.77 5.40 -6.44
CA GLY A 440 27.42 5.33 -7.76
C GLY A 440 27.17 6.56 -8.65
N ILE A 441 26.68 7.66 -8.09
CA ILE A 441 26.47 8.90 -8.86
C ILE A 441 27.82 9.62 -8.99
N ILE A 442 28.29 9.78 -10.22
CA ILE A 442 29.52 10.52 -10.54
C ILE A 442 29.14 11.95 -10.91
N ILE A 443 29.60 12.92 -10.12
CA ILE A 443 29.49 14.34 -10.45
C ILE A 443 30.76 14.77 -11.17
N ILE A 444 30.63 15.08 -12.45
CA ILE A 444 31.72 15.57 -13.30
C ILE A 444 31.65 17.10 -13.30
N GLN A 445 32.77 17.74 -12.96
CA GLN A 445 32.91 19.19 -12.96
C GLN A 445 33.83 19.63 -14.11
N PHE A 446 33.48 20.76 -14.72
CA PHE A 446 34.23 21.35 -15.81
C PHE A 446 34.88 22.64 -15.32
N GLU A 447 36.15 22.88 -15.66
CA GLU A 447 36.86 24.12 -15.29
C GLU A 447 36.21 25.37 -15.90
N LYS A 448 35.49 25.22 -17.01
CA LYS A 448 34.75 26.30 -17.69
C LYS A 448 33.30 25.89 -17.92
N PRO A 449 32.34 26.82 -17.83
CA PRO A 449 30.94 26.54 -18.16
C PRO A 449 30.83 26.07 -19.61
N LEU A 450 30.11 24.96 -19.82
CA LEU A 450 29.88 24.40 -21.15
C LEU A 450 29.05 25.38 -21.99
N ASN A 451 29.57 25.81 -23.13
CA ASN A 451 28.82 26.60 -24.10
C ASN A 451 27.83 25.69 -24.84
N LEU A 452 26.61 25.59 -24.32
CA LEU A 452 25.55 24.73 -24.85
C LEU A 452 25.16 25.06 -26.30
N THR A 453 25.47 26.26 -26.77
CA THR A 453 25.23 26.72 -28.14
C THR A 453 26.16 26.08 -29.17
N GLU A 454 27.37 25.65 -28.76
CA GLU A 454 28.32 24.92 -29.63
C GLU A 454 28.08 23.39 -29.58
N LEU A 455 27.46 22.90 -28.51
CA LEU A 455 27.10 21.49 -28.27
C LEU A 455 25.89 20.97 -29.05
N VAL A 456 25.21 21.85 -29.80
CA VAL A 456 24.03 21.49 -30.63
C VAL A 456 24.39 20.48 -31.74
N ASN A 457 25.69 20.30 -32.04
CA ASN A 457 26.13 19.16 -32.83
C ASN A 457 25.99 17.86 -32.04
N TYR A 458 24.93 17.10 -32.35
CA TYR A 458 24.53 15.81 -31.78
C TYR A 458 25.70 14.81 -31.54
N ARG A 459 26.76 14.89 -32.36
CA ARG A 459 27.99 14.09 -32.20
C ARG A 459 28.72 14.33 -30.87
N SER A 460 28.82 15.57 -30.41
CA SER A 460 29.56 15.93 -29.19
C SER A 460 28.84 15.45 -27.93
N LEU A 461 27.50 15.44 -27.96
CA LEU A 461 26.65 14.97 -26.85
C LEU A 461 26.62 13.44 -26.76
N VAL A 462 26.57 12.75 -27.91
CA VAL A 462 26.70 11.29 -27.99
C VAL A 462 28.10 10.85 -27.56
N GLN A 463 29.16 11.58 -27.93
CA GLN A 463 30.52 11.31 -27.47
C GLN A 463 30.64 11.49 -25.95
N LEU A 464 30.01 12.51 -25.36
CA LEU A 464 30.01 12.70 -23.91
C LEU A 464 29.37 11.51 -23.15
N VAL A 465 28.23 11.01 -23.65
CA VAL A 465 27.52 9.86 -23.07
C VAL A 465 28.25 8.54 -23.30
N GLN A 466 28.93 8.37 -24.44
CA GLN A 466 29.74 7.18 -24.69
C GLN A 466 30.97 7.11 -23.77
N HIS A 467 31.56 8.24 -23.42
CA HIS A 467 32.73 8.30 -22.53
C HIS A 467 32.37 8.21 -21.05
N SER A 468 31.19 8.68 -20.61
CA SER A 468 30.72 8.44 -19.23
C SER A 468 30.60 6.94 -18.93
N ASN A 469 30.20 6.13 -19.93
CA ASN A 469 30.20 4.67 -19.84
C ASN A 469 31.61 4.05 -19.75
N GLN A 470 32.64 4.67 -20.35
CA GLN A 470 34.03 4.21 -20.21
C GLN A 470 34.63 4.59 -18.85
N ILE A 471 34.28 5.76 -18.32
CA ILE A 471 34.64 6.19 -16.97
C ILE A 471 34.05 5.23 -15.92
N LEU A 472 32.77 4.84 -16.09
CA LEU A 472 32.13 3.82 -15.25
C LEU A 472 32.88 2.48 -15.26
N LYS A 473 33.26 1.99 -16.45
CA LYS A 473 34.07 0.75 -16.58
C LYS A 473 35.46 0.84 -15.92
N SER A 474 36.02 2.05 -15.82
CA SER A 474 37.31 2.29 -15.18
C SER A 474 37.19 2.26 -13.65
N ILE A 475 36.04 2.68 -13.12
CA ILE A 475 35.71 2.71 -11.69
C ILE A 475 35.37 1.31 -11.16
N ASP A 476 34.73 0.46 -11.98
CA ASP A 476 34.49 -0.95 -11.63
C ASP A 476 35.78 -1.73 -11.34
N ASN A 477 36.91 -1.34 -11.96
CA ASN A 477 38.22 -1.92 -11.69
C ASN A 477 38.90 -1.38 -10.40
N ILE A 478 38.34 -0.34 -9.76
CA ILE A 478 38.87 0.29 -8.55
C ILE A 478 38.05 -0.11 -7.31
N LEU A 479 36.79 -0.54 -7.49
CA LEU A 479 35.85 -0.92 -6.43
C LEU A 479 35.77 -2.44 -6.16
N LEU A 480 36.62 -3.23 -6.83
CA LEU A 480 36.99 -4.60 -6.44
C LEU A 480 38.29 -4.56 -5.64
#